data_AF-V9CYV6-F1
#
_entry.id   AF-V9CYV6-F1
#
_cell.length_a   1.000
_cell.length_b   1.000
_cell.length_c   1.000
_cell.angle_alpha   90.00
_cell.angle_beta   90.00
_cell.angle_gamma   90.00
#
_symmetry.space_group_name_H-M   'P 1'
#
loop_
_entity.id
_entity.type
_entity.pdbx_description
1 polymer ?
#
loop_
_entity_poly.entity_id
_entity_poly.type
_entity_poly.pdbx_seq_one_letter_code
_entity_poly.pdbx_strand_id
1 'polypeptide(L)'
;MADCRSEVKPSFNFTSHASLSPFTVPYKTYIANRLNARSTKTTPTSRHENQRQYEYQHVAVGALVFSRFDPRLPFQVDSHVDSHVDSTASANATITSSNQPSEAGPVLDPDPESHLDLDLKLDPRILLLRRSSHDSMPLRWEPPGGACDVDDPSILHACARELWEEAGLVARSILGVVSTEGRVFWTRSGKAVCKFEFVVDVDVDVDVDVDVDVEVHVNGTAGPPPPSSPLPPRVTLDPNEHVDFVWATEGECLAGRTRRGSQDVELVFTNEAQKMVILEGFRLVRNMMHPKHAEEAERPVVS
;
A
#
# COMPACT_ATOMS: atom_id res chain seq x y z
N MET A 1 -32.72 -0.35 -0.68
CA MET A 1 -32.32 -0.59 -2.08
C MET A 1 -30.98 -1.28 -2.00
N ALA A 2 -30.90 -2.55 -2.41
CA ALA A 2 -29.66 -3.32 -2.34
C ALA A 2 -28.72 -2.83 -3.44
N ASP A 3 -27.51 -2.44 -3.05
CA ASP A 3 -26.45 -2.01 -3.96
C ASP A 3 -26.02 -3.23 -4.78
N CYS A 4 -26.41 -3.24 -6.06
CA CYS A 4 -26.14 -4.32 -6.99
C CYS A 4 -24.80 -4.06 -7.68
N ARG A 5 -23.71 -4.03 -6.90
CA ARG A 5 -22.37 -4.19 -7.48
C ARG A 5 -22.26 -5.64 -7.90
N SER A 6 -22.32 -5.88 -9.20
CA SER A 6 -22.08 -7.19 -9.81
C SER A 6 -20.79 -7.82 -9.26
N GLU A 7 -20.87 -9.07 -8.76
CA GLU A 7 -19.76 -9.93 -8.31
C GLU A 7 -18.77 -10.31 -9.43
N VAL A 8 -18.42 -9.36 -10.31
CA VAL A 8 -17.45 -9.60 -11.36
C VAL A 8 -16.08 -9.34 -10.77
N LYS A 9 -15.35 -10.42 -10.48
CA LYS A 9 -13.93 -10.35 -10.11
C LYS A 9 -13.17 -9.53 -11.17
N PRO A 10 -12.41 -8.50 -10.79
CA PRO A 10 -11.75 -7.65 -11.77
C PRO A 10 -10.74 -8.43 -12.62
N SER A 11 -10.67 -8.10 -13.91
CA SER A 11 -9.65 -8.65 -14.80
C SER A 11 -8.34 -7.90 -14.57
N PHE A 12 -7.34 -8.61 -14.06
CA PHE A 12 -6.04 -8.01 -13.73
C PHE A 12 -5.10 -8.06 -14.94
N ASN A 13 -4.64 -6.90 -15.41
CA ASN A 13 -3.60 -6.81 -16.44
C ASN A 13 -2.25 -6.53 -15.75
N PHE A 14 -1.52 -7.60 -15.44
CA PHE A 14 -0.26 -7.50 -14.72
C PHE A 14 0.86 -6.94 -15.61
N THR A 15 1.68 -6.06 -15.03
CA THR A 15 2.76 -5.36 -15.75
C THR A 15 3.92 -6.28 -16.15
N SER A 16 4.76 -5.74 -17.05
CA SER A 16 5.83 -6.39 -17.79
C SER A 16 7.18 -6.49 -17.06
N HIS A 17 7.26 -6.26 -15.74
CA HIS A 17 8.57 -6.25 -15.06
C HIS A 17 9.22 -7.64 -15.10
N ALA A 18 10.45 -7.74 -15.62
CA ALA A 18 11.10 -9.02 -15.90
C ALA A 18 11.21 -9.94 -14.67
N SER A 19 11.43 -9.36 -13.48
CA SER A 19 11.49 -10.12 -12.22
C SER A 19 10.17 -10.76 -11.81
N LEU A 20 9.04 -10.33 -12.39
CA LEU A 20 7.72 -10.87 -12.10
C LEU A 20 7.37 -12.09 -12.98
N SER A 21 8.11 -12.31 -14.08
CA SER A 21 7.84 -13.40 -15.02
C SER A 21 7.79 -14.81 -14.39
N PRO A 22 8.55 -15.17 -13.33
CA PRO A 22 8.39 -16.47 -12.70
C PRO A 22 7.05 -16.65 -11.98
N PHE A 23 6.38 -15.57 -11.60
CA PHE A 23 5.17 -15.57 -10.78
C PHE A 23 3.88 -15.55 -11.60
N THR A 24 3.96 -15.53 -12.93
CA THR A 24 2.82 -15.51 -13.85
C THR A 24 2.22 -16.90 -14.12
N VAL A 25 2.63 -17.91 -13.34
CA VAL A 25 2.12 -19.29 -13.41
C VAL A 25 1.46 -19.70 -12.09
N PRO A 26 0.60 -20.74 -12.07
CA PRO A 26 0.04 -21.29 -10.83
C PRO A 26 1.14 -21.70 -9.85
N TYR A 27 0.89 -21.59 -8.54
CA TYR A 27 1.93 -21.80 -7.54
C TYR A 27 2.56 -23.21 -7.57
N LYS A 28 1.77 -24.24 -7.92
CA LYS A 28 2.27 -25.62 -8.08
C LYS A 28 3.26 -25.71 -9.24
N THR A 29 2.99 -25.02 -10.34
CA THR A 29 3.89 -24.91 -11.50
C THR A 29 5.15 -24.17 -11.12
N TYR A 30 5.04 -23.07 -10.35
CA TYR A 30 6.21 -22.35 -9.84
C TYR A 30 7.13 -23.24 -8.99
N ILE A 31 6.56 -23.99 -8.05
CA ILE A 31 7.31 -24.94 -7.21
C ILE A 31 8.00 -26.00 -8.09
N ALA A 32 7.27 -26.61 -9.02
CA ALA A 32 7.83 -27.61 -9.93
C ALA A 32 9.00 -27.06 -10.75
N ASN A 33 8.87 -25.85 -11.29
CA ASN A 33 9.93 -25.17 -12.06
C ASN A 33 11.17 -24.90 -11.20
N ARG A 34 11.00 -24.45 -9.95
CA ARG A 34 12.11 -24.22 -9.01
C ARG A 34 12.84 -25.53 -8.65
N LEU A 35 12.11 -26.62 -8.45
CA LEU A 35 12.71 -27.95 -8.20
C LEU A 35 13.51 -28.44 -9.41
N ASN A 36 12.98 -28.28 -10.62
CA ASN A 36 13.66 -28.66 -11.86
C ASN A 36 14.94 -27.85 -12.09
N ALA A 37 14.88 -26.53 -11.88
CA ALA A 37 16.05 -25.64 -12.01
C ALA A 37 17.18 -25.96 -11.01
N ARG A 38 16.86 -26.62 -9.89
CA ARG A 38 17.86 -27.09 -8.92
C ARG A 38 18.50 -28.40 -9.36
N SER A 39 17.73 -29.32 -9.93
CA SER A 39 18.25 -30.60 -10.40
C SER A 39 19.30 -30.47 -11.50
N THR A 40 19.31 -29.34 -12.23
CA THR A 40 20.29 -29.03 -13.27
C THR A 40 21.54 -28.30 -12.76
N LYS A 41 21.52 -27.76 -11.53
CA LYS A 41 22.68 -27.10 -10.88
C LYS A 41 23.44 -28.09 -9.98
N THR A 42 24.05 -29.11 -10.56
CA THR A 42 24.97 -30.03 -9.85
C THR A 42 26.37 -29.42 -9.75
N THR A 43 26.64 -28.67 -8.68
CA THR A 43 28.00 -28.54 -8.12
C THR A 43 27.90 -28.70 -6.60
N PRO A 44 28.56 -29.69 -5.99
CA PRO A 44 28.40 -29.98 -4.58
C PRO A 44 29.31 -29.07 -3.74
N THR A 45 28.83 -27.91 -3.31
CA THR A 45 29.47 -27.14 -2.25
C THR A 45 28.70 -27.27 -0.93
N SER A 46 29.40 -27.85 0.05
CA SER A 46 29.14 -27.89 1.51
C SER A 46 27.69 -27.95 2.01
N ARG A 47 27.27 -29.20 2.23
CA ARG A 47 26.51 -29.76 3.36
C ARG A 47 25.94 -28.81 4.45
N HIS A 48 24.61 -28.90 4.56
CA HIS A 48 23.75 -28.93 5.77
C HIS A 48 22.92 -27.72 6.22
N GLU A 49 23.12 -26.49 5.76
CA GLU A 49 22.22 -25.37 6.14
C GLU A 49 21.18 -24.97 5.08
N ASN A 50 21.44 -25.17 3.79
CA ASN A 50 20.56 -24.73 2.69
C ASN A 50 19.54 -25.78 2.20
N GLN A 51 19.35 -26.88 2.92
CA GLN A 51 18.55 -28.01 2.43
C GLN A 51 17.04 -27.81 2.62
N ARG A 52 16.61 -27.05 3.65
CA ARG A 52 15.19 -26.81 3.99
C ARG A 52 14.56 -25.57 3.34
N GLN A 53 15.35 -24.69 2.73
CA GLN A 53 14.88 -23.40 2.22
C GLN A 53 14.02 -23.52 0.94
N TYR A 54 13.92 -24.71 0.33
CA TYR A 54 13.24 -24.91 -0.95
C TYR A 54 12.28 -26.11 -0.97
N GLU A 55 11.94 -26.65 0.20
CA GLU A 55 10.96 -27.75 0.34
C GLU A 55 9.61 -27.23 0.86
N TYR A 56 9.16 -26.09 0.35
CA TYR A 56 7.81 -25.61 0.62
C TYR A 56 6.80 -26.26 -0.32
N GLN A 57 5.66 -26.67 0.24
CA GLN A 57 4.56 -27.27 -0.53
C GLN A 57 3.52 -26.22 -0.96
N HIS A 58 3.59 -25.03 -0.35
CA HIS A 58 2.60 -23.97 -0.51
C HIS A 58 3.28 -22.62 -0.73
N VAL A 59 2.57 -21.72 -1.39
CA VAL A 59 2.97 -20.33 -1.57
C VAL A 59 1.93 -19.43 -0.90
N ALA A 60 2.38 -18.34 -0.31
CA ALA A 60 1.55 -17.25 0.18
C ALA A 60 2.04 -15.93 -0.43
N VAL A 61 1.17 -14.92 -0.39
CA VAL A 61 1.40 -13.62 -1.01
C VAL A 61 1.15 -12.50 -0.01
N GLY A 62 1.69 -11.32 -0.29
CA GLY A 62 1.38 -10.08 0.42
C GLY A 62 1.41 -8.90 -0.54
N ALA A 63 0.38 -8.06 -0.50
CA ALA A 63 0.26 -6.86 -1.32
C ALA A 63 0.74 -5.64 -0.53
N LEU A 64 1.88 -5.07 -0.92
CA LEU A 64 2.41 -3.82 -0.39
C LEU A 64 1.86 -2.66 -1.22
N VAL A 65 0.77 -2.07 -0.77
CA VAL A 65 0.13 -0.90 -1.40
C VAL A 65 0.65 0.37 -0.73
N PHE A 66 1.12 1.32 -1.53
CA PHE A 66 1.60 2.61 -1.06
C PHE A 66 0.73 3.74 -1.61
N SER A 67 0.23 4.59 -0.72
CA SER A 67 -0.35 5.88 -1.07
C SER A 67 0.68 6.99 -0.90
N ARG A 68 0.49 8.09 -1.63
CA ARG A 68 1.32 9.28 -1.53
C ARG A 68 0.53 10.37 -0.85
N PHE A 69 1.05 10.90 0.25
CA PHE A 69 0.45 12.02 0.94
C PHE A 69 1.39 13.21 0.96
N ASP A 70 0.85 14.41 0.78
CA ASP A 70 1.55 15.62 1.21
C ASP A 70 1.40 15.76 2.74
N PRO A 71 2.48 15.62 3.52
CA PRO A 71 2.42 15.70 4.99
C PRO A 71 2.03 17.10 5.50
N ARG A 72 1.95 18.11 4.62
CA ARG A 72 1.50 19.46 4.94
C ARG A 72 -0.02 19.60 4.92
N LEU A 73 -0.75 18.61 4.41
CA LEU A 73 -2.21 18.65 4.36
C LEU A 73 -2.81 17.92 5.56
N PRO A 74 -3.86 18.49 6.19
CA PRO A 74 -4.54 17.84 7.30
C PRO A 74 -5.17 16.53 6.83
N PHE A 75 -4.86 15.44 7.52
CA PHE A 75 -5.43 14.11 7.29
C PHE A 75 -6.95 14.16 7.46
N GLN A 76 -7.72 13.96 6.39
CA GLN A 76 -9.17 13.74 6.50
C GLN A 76 -9.41 12.32 7.01
N VAL A 77 -9.96 12.25 8.22
CA VAL A 77 -10.40 11.01 8.85
C VAL A 77 -11.78 10.69 8.29
N ASP A 78 -11.91 9.64 7.49
CA ASP A 78 -13.23 9.07 7.20
C ASP A 78 -13.72 8.31 8.43
N SER A 79 -14.43 9.03 9.29
CA SER A 79 -15.20 8.46 10.38
C SER A 79 -16.57 8.02 9.86
N HIS A 80 -16.64 6.84 9.24
CA HIS A 80 -17.93 6.14 9.08
C HIS A 80 -17.97 4.90 9.96
N VAL A 81 -18.24 5.14 11.25
CA VAL A 81 -19.00 4.21 12.08
C VAL A 81 -20.23 4.98 12.55
N ASP A 82 -21.38 4.64 11.96
CA ASP A 82 -22.68 5.12 12.42
C ASP A 82 -22.89 4.69 13.87
N SER A 83 -22.99 5.66 14.77
CA SER A 83 -23.79 5.51 15.98
C SER A 83 -24.39 6.86 16.35
N HIS A 84 -25.65 7.04 15.96
CA HIS A 84 -26.58 7.96 16.59
C HIS A 84 -26.46 7.91 18.11
N VAL A 85 -26.07 9.02 18.75
CA VAL A 85 -26.73 9.52 19.96
C VAL A 85 -26.66 11.04 19.96
N ASP A 86 -27.85 11.63 19.94
CA ASP A 86 -28.15 13.05 20.07
C ASP A 86 -27.96 13.51 21.53
N SER A 87 -27.39 14.71 21.76
CA SER A 87 -27.72 15.62 22.88
C SER A 87 -26.75 16.80 22.96
N THR A 88 -27.16 17.90 22.34
CA THR A 88 -27.21 19.27 22.87
C THR A 88 -26.33 19.65 24.08
N ALA A 89 -25.46 20.66 23.90
CA ALA A 89 -25.42 21.84 24.79
C ALA A 89 -24.64 23.00 24.17
N SER A 90 -25.26 24.17 24.27
CA SER A 90 -24.89 25.50 23.78
C SER A 90 -23.89 26.23 24.68
N ALA A 91 -22.99 27.03 24.09
CA ALA A 91 -22.54 28.36 24.58
C ALA A 91 -21.46 28.92 23.62
N ASN A 92 -21.77 29.87 22.74
CA ASN A 92 -21.77 31.34 22.91
C ASN A 92 -20.40 32.05 22.93
N ALA A 93 -20.22 32.88 21.89
CA ALA A 93 -19.56 34.20 21.84
C ALA A 93 -18.02 34.24 21.98
N THR A 94 -17.25 35.06 21.26
CA THR A 94 -17.45 36.46 20.84
C THR A 94 -16.52 36.81 19.68
N ILE A 95 -17.04 37.57 18.71
CA ILE A 95 -16.32 38.24 17.63
C ILE A 95 -15.66 39.51 18.18
N THR A 96 -14.38 39.73 17.90
CA THR A 96 -13.79 41.08 17.95
C THR A 96 -13.00 41.33 16.68
N SER A 97 -13.49 42.31 15.90
CA SER A 97 -12.91 42.83 14.68
C SER A 97 -11.97 43.99 15.01
N SER A 98 -10.82 44.05 14.34
CA SER A 98 -10.02 45.27 14.23
C SER A 98 -9.28 45.30 12.88
N ASN A 99 -9.79 46.10 11.96
CA ASN A 99 -9.16 46.50 10.69
C ASN A 99 -8.11 47.59 10.93
N GLN A 100 -6.93 47.49 10.29
CA GLN A 100 -6.23 48.64 9.70
C GLN A 100 -5.26 48.18 8.58
N PRO A 101 -5.05 48.98 7.50
CA PRO A 101 -4.32 48.57 6.30
C PRO A 101 -2.88 49.14 6.25
N SER A 102 -1.91 48.41 5.68
CA SER A 102 -0.66 49.02 5.20
C SER A 102 0.01 48.27 4.03
N GLU A 103 0.14 49.02 2.94
CA GLU A 103 1.23 49.09 1.95
C GLU A 103 1.65 47.86 1.12
N ALA A 104 1.56 48.06 -0.21
CA ALA A 104 1.98 47.16 -1.26
C ALA A 104 3.52 47.10 -1.39
N GLY A 105 4.09 45.92 -1.17
CA GLY A 105 5.45 45.57 -1.59
C GLY A 105 5.48 45.02 -3.03
N PRO A 106 6.65 45.03 -3.70
CA PRO A 106 6.76 44.66 -5.11
C PRO A 106 6.52 43.16 -5.32
N VAL A 107 5.76 42.85 -6.38
CA VAL A 107 5.49 41.48 -6.86
C VAL A 107 6.82 40.87 -7.33
N LEU A 108 7.33 39.91 -6.56
CA LEU A 108 8.43 39.04 -6.99
C LEU A 108 7.84 37.93 -7.87
N ASP A 109 8.44 37.72 -9.04
CA ASP A 109 8.09 36.61 -9.94
C ASP A 109 8.14 35.26 -9.19
N PRO A 110 7.22 34.32 -9.45
CA PRO A 110 7.25 33.00 -8.81
C PRO A 110 8.49 32.21 -9.26
N ASP A 111 9.27 31.79 -8.27
CA ASP A 111 10.49 31.01 -8.40
C ASP A 111 10.25 29.66 -9.12
N PRO A 112 10.98 29.36 -10.22
CA PRO A 112 10.87 28.08 -10.93
C PRO A 112 11.26 26.84 -10.10
N GLU A 113 11.86 27.00 -8.92
CA GLU A 113 12.19 25.92 -7.99
C GLU A 113 10.96 25.33 -7.25
N SER A 114 9.80 26.00 -7.30
CA SER A 114 8.60 25.61 -6.53
C SER A 114 7.92 24.31 -7.00
N HIS A 115 8.16 23.87 -8.24
CA HIS A 115 7.58 22.64 -8.77
C HIS A 115 8.44 21.39 -8.48
N LEU A 116 9.74 21.56 -8.22
CA LEU A 116 10.67 20.47 -7.90
C LEU A 116 10.58 20.05 -6.42
N ASP A 117 10.09 20.94 -5.55
CA ASP A 117 10.02 20.73 -4.10
C ASP A 117 8.76 19.95 -3.64
N LEU A 118 7.76 19.81 -4.52
CA LEU A 118 6.55 19.01 -4.31
C LEU A 118 6.81 17.50 -4.53
N ASP A 119 7.62 17.16 -5.53
CA ASP A 119 7.95 15.77 -5.88
C ASP A 119 8.91 15.11 -4.86
N LEU A 120 9.59 15.94 -4.05
CA LEU A 120 10.46 15.53 -2.94
C LEU A 120 9.76 15.47 -1.57
N LYS A 121 8.47 15.82 -1.48
CA LYS A 121 7.72 15.93 -0.21
C LYS A 121 6.58 14.93 -0.03
N LEU A 122 6.35 14.02 -0.98
CA LEU A 122 5.38 12.95 -0.79
C LEU A 122 5.98 11.90 0.15
N ASP A 123 5.39 11.75 1.34
CA ASP A 123 5.79 10.73 2.31
C ASP A 123 4.99 9.46 1.99
N PRO A 124 5.63 8.40 1.44
CA PRO A 124 4.91 7.18 1.10
C PRO A 124 4.31 6.58 2.38
N ARG A 125 3.08 6.11 2.30
CA ARG A 125 2.41 5.40 3.40
C ARG A 125 1.94 4.04 2.92
N ILE A 126 2.27 3.00 3.66
CA ILE A 126 1.86 1.63 3.36
C ILE A 126 0.52 1.31 4.02
N LEU A 127 -0.34 0.58 3.32
CA LEU A 127 -1.55 0.00 3.90
C LEU A 127 -1.19 -1.18 4.82
N LEU A 128 -1.68 -1.15 6.05
CA LEU A 128 -1.63 -2.26 7.00
C LEU A 128 -3.02 -2.58 7.52
N LEU A 129 -3.36 -3.86 7.57
CA LEU A 129 -4.59 -4.39 8.15
C LEU A 129 -4.29 -4.98 9.53
N ARG A 130 -5.25 -4.85 10.45
CA ARG A 130 -5.18 -5.49 11.77
C ARG A 130 -6.04 -6.74 11.78
N ARG A 131 -5.39 -7.87 12.01
CA ARG A 131 -6.01 -9.20 12.08
C ARG A 131 -7.12 -9.25 13.12
N SER A 132 -8.16 -10.01 12.81
CA SER A 132 -9.26 -10.33 13.71
C SER A 132 -8.78 -10.92 15.05
N SER A 133 -9.57 -10.71 16.10
CA SER A 133 -9.31 -11.26 17.43
C SER A 133 -9.42 -12.79 17.51
N HIS A 134 -10.15 -13.42 16.57
CA HIS A 134 -10.35 -14.86 16.51
C HIS A 134 -9.44 -15.58 15.52
N ASP A 135 -8.53 -14.85 14.89
CA ASP A 135 -7.55 -15.42 13.97
C ASP A 135 -6.30 -15.92 14.73
N SER A 136 -5.45 -16.69 14.06
CA SER A 136 -4.09 -16.95 14.50
C SER A 136 -3.32 -15.64 14.63
N MET A 137 -2.53 -15.49 15.70
CA MET A 137 -1.77 -14.26 15.97
C MET A 137 -2.67 -13.00 15.97
N PRO A 138 -3.68 -12.97 16.85
CA PRO A 138 -4.75 -11.99 16.81
C PRO A 138 -4.26 -10.56 17.03
N LEU A 139 -4.96 -9.60 16.43
CA LEU A 139 -4.74 -8.15 16.58
C LEU A 139 -3.35 -7.66 16.11
N ARG A 140 -2.61 -8.48 15.37
CA ARG A 140 -1.34 -8.08 14.77
C ARG A 140 -1.55 -7.42 13.42
N TRP A 141 -0.59 -6.57 13.05
CA TRP A 141 -0.61 -5.80 11.81
C TRP A 141 0.18 -6.49 10.70
N GLU A 142 -0.37 -6.47 9.50
CA GLU A 142 0.28 -6.97 8.28
C GLU A 142 -0.28 -6.30 7.02
N PRO A 143 0.43 -6.38 5.89
CA PRO A 143 -0.14 -6.05 4.59
C PRO A 143 -1.20 -7.09 4.20
N PRO A 144 -2.18 -6.72 3.36
CA PRO A 144 -3.15 -7.69 2.83
C PRO A 144 -2.47 -8.89 2.18
N GLY A 145 -2.99 -10.10 2.36
CA GLY A 145 -2.46 -11.27 1.69
C GLY A 145 -2.62 -12.61 2.42
N GLY A 146 -2.95 -13.63 1.65
CA GLY A 146 -3.14 -14.99 2.12
C GLY A 146 -2.38 -16.05 1.32
N ALA A 147 -2.89 -17.27 1.34
CA ALA A 147 -2.30 -18.41 0.64
C ALA A 147 -2.75 -18.44 -0.83
N CYS A 148 -1.88 -18.91 -1.72
CA CYS A 148 -2.32 -19.20 -3.09
C CYS A 148 -3.24 -20.41 -3.11
N ASP A 149 -4.36 -20.28 -3.81
CA ASP A 149 -5.29 -21.35 -4.07
C ASP A 149 -4.91 -22.16 -5.31
N VAL A 150 -5.46 -23.37 -5.38
CA VAL A 150 -5.22 -24.28 -6.51
C VAL A 150 -5.81 -23.76 -7.83
N ASP A 151 -6.85 -22.95 -7.72
CA ASP A 151 -7.59 -22.38 -8.85
C ASP A 151 -7.09 -20.97 -9.22
N ASP A 152 -6.14 -20.40 -8.46
CA ASP A 152 -5.51 -19.14 -8.84
C ASP A 152 -4.70 -19.33 -10.15
N PRO A 153 -5.01 -18.56 -11.22
CA PRO A 153 -4.32 -18.69 -12.50
C PRO A 153 -2.81 -18.42 -12.40
N SER A 154 -2.40 -17.59 -11.44
CA SER A 154 -1.00 -17.38 -11.09
C SER A 154 -0.81 -16.88 -9.66
N ILE A 155 0.44 -16.88 -9.17
CA ILE A 155 0.78 -16.27 -7.87
C ILE A 155 0.40 -14.78 -7.85
N LEU A 156 0.55 -14.07 -8.98
CA LEU A 156 0.14 -12.67 -9.08
C LEU A 156 -1.38 -12.49 -8.99
N HIS A 157 -2.17 -13.42 -9.56
CA HIS A 157 -3.63 -13.43 -9.39
C HIS A 157 -4.05 -13.68 -7.96
N ALA A 158 -3.34 -14.56 -7.24
CA ALA A 158 -3.56 -14.76 -5.80
C ALA A 158 -3.34 -13.44 -5.05
N CYS A 159 -2.23 -12.74 -5.31
CA CYS A 159 -1.95 -11.45 -4.66
C CYS A 159 -3.05 -10.41 -4.89
N ALA A 160 -3.57 -10.34 -6.11
CA ALA A 160 -4.64 -9.40 -6.46
C ALA A 160 -6.01 -9.81 -5.88
N ARG A 161 -6.29 -11.12 -5.80
CA ARG A 161 -7.49 -11.67 -5.16
C ARG A 161 -7.50 -11.30 -3.67
N GLU A 162 -6.44 -11.62 -2.94
CA GLU A 162 -6.36 -11.36 -1.50
C GLU A 162 -6.49 -9.86 -1.18
N LEU A 163 -5.84 -9.01 -1.99
CA LEU A 163 -5.97 -7.55 -1.83
C LEU A 163 -7.42 -7.06 -1.97
N TRP A 164 -8.16 -7.63 -2.92
CA TRP A 164 -9.55 -7.28 -3.15
C TRP A 164 -10.46 -7.85 -2.05
N GLU A 165 -10.26 -9.10 -1.64
CA GLU A 165 -11.05 -9.77 -0.60
C GLU A 165 -10.87 -9.08 0.77
N GLU A 166 -9.63 -8.76 1.15
CA GLU A 166 -9.33 -8.26 2.49
C GLU A 166 -9.42 -6.73 2.63
N ALA A 167 -9.25 -5.97 1.55
CA ALA A 167 -9.19 -4.50 1.58
C ALA A 167 -10.10 -3.80 0.57
N GLY A 168 -10.83 -4.54 -0.28
CA GLY A 168 -11.70 -3.98 -1.31
C GLY A 168 -10.96 -3.26 -2.44
N LEU A 169 -9.62 -3.30 -2.46
CA LEU A 169 -8.80 -2.56 -3.41
C LEU A 169 -8.58 -3.37 -4.69
N VAL A 170 -8.77 -2.72 -5.84
CA VAL A 170 -8.51 -3.35 -7.15
C VAL A 170 -7.06 -3.09 -7.55
N ALA A 171 -6.28 -4.16 -7.68
CA ALA A 171 -4.92 -4.07 -8.19
C ALA A 171 -4.95 -3.60 -9.67
N ARG A 172 -4.39 -2.43 -9.94
CA ARG A 172 -4.15 -1.96 -11.31
C ARG A 172 -2.95 -2.65 -11.91
N SER A 173 -1.89 -2.78 -11.11
CA SER A 173 -0.58 -3.17 -11.61
C SER A 173 0.30 -3.70 -10.48
N ILE A 174 1.11 -4.73 -10.74
CA ILE A 174 2.13 -5.20 -9.79
C ILE A 174 3.49 -4.70 -10.29
N LEU A 175 4.16 -3.89 -9.47
CA LEU A 175 5.34 -3.12 -9.86
C LEU A 175 6.65 -3.87 -9.59
N GLY A 176 6.66 -4.77 -8.63
CA GLY A 176 7.86 -5.52 -8.26
C GLY A 176 7.63 -6.48 -7.11
N VAL A 177 8.67 -7.23 -6.78
CA VAL A 177 8.70 -8.19 -5.66
C VAL A 177 9.84 -7.80 -4.73
N VAL A 178 9.61 -7.84 -3.42
CA VAL A 178 10.60 -7.49 -2.41
C VAL A 178 11.80 -8.46 -2.45
N SER A 179 11.52 -9.76 -2.60
CA SER A 179 12.55 -10.79 -2.73
C SER A 179 12.10 -11.87 -3.71
N THR A 180 12.90 -12.15 -4.73
CA THR A 180 12.60 -13.23 -5.70
C THR A 180 12.74 -14.62 -5.12
N GLU A 181 13.44 -14.77 -3.99
CA GLU A 181 13.59 -16.05 -3.28
C GLU A 181 12.47 -16.29 -2.26
N GLY A 182 11.72 -15.25 -1.92
CA GLY A 182 10.65 -15.31 -0.93
C GLY A 182 11.16 -15.63 0.47
N ARG A 183 10.24 -15.84 1.41
CA ARG A 183 10.54 -16.17 2.81
C ARG A 183 9.81 -17.43 3.21
N VAL A 184 10.57 -18.40 3.73
CA VAL A 184 9.99 -19.68 4.14
C VAL A 184 9.68 -19.67 5.63
N PHE A 185 8.46 -20.08 5.96
CA PHE A 185 8.03 -20.31 7.33
C PHE A 185 7.21 -21.60 7.43
N TRP A 186 6.97 -22.06 8.66
CA TRP A 186 6.21 -23.27 8.95
C TRP A 186 4.89 -22.91 9.63
N THR A 187 3.79 -23.45 9.12
CA THR A 187 2.48 -23.33 9.77
C THR A 187 2.41 -24.18 11.04
N ARG A 188 1.42 -23.94 11.90
CA ARG A 188 1.14 -24.78 13.08
C ARG A 188 0.93 -26.26 12.72
N SER A 189 0.41 -26.53 11.52
CA SER A 189 0.21 -27.88 10.99
C SER A 189 1.48 -28.55 10.46
N GLY A 190 2.63 -27.87 10.52
CA GLY A 190 3.91 -28.39 10.02
C GLY A 190 4.04 -28.35 8.50
N LYS A 191 3.23 -27.55 7.80
CA LYS A 191 3.41 -27.29 6.36
C LYS A 191 4.40 -26.16 6.14
N ALA A 192 5.33 -26.34 5.20
CA ALA A 192 6.26 -25.28 4.78
C ALA A 192 5.61 -24.41 3.70
N VAL A 193 5.65 -23.10 3.92
CA VAL A 193 5.06 -22.07 3.06
C VAL A 193 6.16 -21.08 2.66
N CYS A 194 6.25 -20.74 1.38
CA CYS A 194 7.06 -19.63 0.92
C CYS A 194 6.18 -18.41 0.66
N LYS A 195 6.42 -17.29 1.35
CA LYS A 195 5.72 -16.02 1.15
C LYS A 195 6.50 -15.11 0.21
N PHE A 196 5.81 -14.49 -0.73
CA PHE A 196 6.31 -13.41 -1.57
C PHE A 196 5.52 -12.13 -1.32
N GLU A 197 6.21 -11.00 -1.23
CA GLU A 197 5.57 -9.70 -1.06
C GLU A 197 5.81 -8.83 -2.29
N PHE A 198 4.71 -8.33 -2.85
CA PHE A 198 4.69 -7.59 -4.10
C PHE A 198 4.31 -6.14 -3.85
N VAL A 199 4.97 -5.21 -4.54
CA VAL A 199 4.53 -3.81 -4.56
C VAL A 199 3.41 -3.69 -5.57
N VAL A 200 2.25 -3.20 -5.12
CA VAL A 200 1.03 -3.15 -5.92
C VAL A 200 0.56 -1.71 -6.07
N ASP A 201 0.34 -1.29 -7.32
CA ASP A 201 -0.41 -0.10 -7.66
C ASP A 201 -1.90 -0.45 -7.78
N VAL A 202 -2.76 0.42 -7.28
CA VAL A 202 -4.20 0.18 -7.17
C VAL A 202 -4.99 1.24 -7.92
N ASP A 203 -6.20 0.89 -8.33
CA ASP A 203 -7.14 1.89 -8.78
C ASP A 203 -7.55 2.80 -7.62
N VAL A 204 -7.54 4.10 -7.90
CA VAL A 204 -8.09 5.12 -7.01
C VAL A 204 -9.53 5.34 -7.49
N ASP A 205 -10.50 5.04 -6.64
CA ASP A 205 -11.85 5.52 -6.86
C ASP A 205 -11.76 7.05 -6.80
N VAL A 206 -11.87 7.70 -7.95
CA VAL A 206 -12.07 9.15 -7.98
C VAL A 206 -13.52 9.33 -7.56
N ASP A 207 -13.75 9.69 -6.30
CA ASP A 207 -15.05 10.23 -5.91
C ASP A 207 -15.28 11.43 -6.82
N VAL A 208 -16.16 11.26 -7.80
CA VAL A 208 -16.66 12.38 -8.60
C VAL A 208 -17.42 13.22 -7.58
N ASP A 209 -16.85 14.36 -7.20
CA ASP A 209 -17.57 15.38 -6.45
C ASP A 209 -18.92 15.56 -7.15
N VAL A 210 -20.00 15.09 -6.50
CA VAL A 210 -21.34 15.36 -6.97
C VAL A 210 -21.49 16.85 -6.76
N ASP A 211 -21.46 17.61 -7.87
CA ASP A 211 -21.79 19.03 -7.89
C ASP A 211 -23.11 19.22 -7.13
N VAL A 212 -23.02 19.61 -5.86
CA VAL A 212 -24.17 20.15 -5.15
C VAL A 212 -24.32 21.54 -5.74
N ASP A 213 -25.28 21.69 -6.64
CA ASP A 213 -25.73 22.98 -7.18
C ASP A 213 -26.04 23.95 -6.02
N VAL A 214 -25.02 24.70 -5.59
CA VAL A 214 -25.20 25.89 -4.77
C VAL A 214 -25.43 27.02 -5.74
N GLU A 215 -26.70 27.42 -5.87
CA GLU A 215 -27.09 28.61 -6.62
C GLU A 215 -26.24 29.81 -6.19
N VAL A 216 -25.59 30.39 -7.19
CA VAL A 216 -24.66 31.50 -7.11
C VAL A 216 -25.39 32.78 -6.63
N HIS A 217 -24.83 33.44 -5.61
CA HIS A 217 -24.89 34.89 -5.53
C HIS A 217 -23.48 35.47 -5.71
N VAL A 218 -23.29 36.15 -6.83
CA VAL A 218 -22.03 36.65 -7.37
C VAL A 218 -21.48 37.77 -6.48
N ASN A 219 -20.21 37.68 -6.08
CA ASN A 219 -19.17 38.71 -6.32
C ASN A 219 -17.83 38.32 -5.69
N GLY A 220 -16.81 38.09 -6.54
CA GLY A 220 -15.40 38.09 -6.12
C GLY A 220 -14.59 36.94 -6.71
N THR A 221 -13.67 37.29 -7.62
CA THR A 221 -12.75 36.40 -8.32
C THR A 221 -11.84 35.61 -7.36
N ALA A 222 -12.16 34.35 -7.11
CA ALA A 222 -11.22 33.36 -6.58
C ALA A 222 -10.75 32.50 -7.75
N GLY A 223 -9.42 32.36 -7.91
CA GLY A 223 -8.85 31.45 -8.91
C GLY A 223 -9.29 30.01 -8.66
N PRO A 224 -9.05 29.10 -9.63
CA PRO A 224 -9.37 27.68 -9.46
C PRO A 224 -8.75 27.18 -8.14
N PRO A 225 -9.49 26.41 -7.32
CA PRO A 225 -8.96 25.85 -6.09
C PRO A 225 -7.68 25.05 -6.41
N PRO A 226 -6.66 25.08 -5.53
CA PRO A 226 -5.46 24.28 -5.73
C PRO A 226 -5.86 22.80 -5.89
N PRO A 227 -5.17 22.02 -6.73
CA PRO A 227 -5.47 20.61 -6.90
C PRO A 227 -5.39 19.94 -5.53
N SER A 228 -6.54 19.46 -5.05
CA SER A 228 -6.63 18.67 -3.82
C SER A 228 -5.65 17.51 -3.94
N SER A 229 -4.76 17.35 -2.95
CA SER A 229 -3.91 16.16 -2.89
C SER A 229 -4.80 14.93 -2.99
N PRO A 230 -4.42 13.92 -3.79
CA PRO A 230 -5.26 12.75 -3.96
C PRO A 230 -5.45 12.07 -2.60
N LEU A 231 -6.71 11.91 -2.20
CA LEU A 231 -7.08 11.10 -1.04
C LEU A 231 -6.57 9.67 -1.25
N PRO A 232 -6.24 8.94 -0.16
CA PRO A 232 -5.84 7.55 -0.29
C PRO A 232 -6.99 6.71 -0.87
N PRO A 233 -6.69 5.59 -1.55
CA PRO A 233 -7.70 4.64 -1.97
C PRO A 233 -8.61 4.22 -0.81
N ARG A 234 -9.92 4.16 -1.05
CA ARG A 234 -10.90 3.76 -0.04
C ARG A 234 -10.75 2.27 0.30
N VAL A 235 -10.49 1.98 1.57
CA VAL A 235 -10.33 0.60 2.07
C VAL A 235 -11.65 0.07 2.61
N THR A 236 -12.02 -1.14 2.21
CA THR A 236 -13.18 -1.88 2.74
C THR A 236 -12.71 -3.23 3.28
N LEU A 237 -12.78 -3.44 4.59
CA LEU A 237 -12.29 -4.66 5.22
C LEU A 237 -13.30 -5.80 5.13
N ASP A 238 -12.81 -7.03 4.98
CA ASP A 238 -13.59 -8.22 5.39
C ASP A 238 -13.63 -8.29 6.93
N PRO A 239 -14.80 -8.09 7.56
CA PRO A 239 -14.92 -8.10 9.02
C PRO A 239 -14.65 -9.47 9.66
N ASN A 240 -14.67 -10.56 8.88
CA ASN A 240 -14.32 -11.89 9.39
C ASN A 240 -12.80 -12.05 9.53
N GLU A 241 -12.00 -11.32 8.78
CA GLU A 241 -10.55 -11.49 8.77
C GLU A 241 -9.82 -10.32 9.43
N HIS A 242 -10.36 -9.10 9.27
CA HIS A 242 -9.70 -7.86 9.67
C HIS A 242 -10.65 -6.92 10.39
N VAL A 243 -10.13 -6.20 11.38
CA VAL A 243 -10.93 -5.36 12.29
C VAL A 243 -10.49 -3.90 12.32
N ASP A 244 -9.37 -3.56 11.68
CA ASP A 244 -8.89 -2.18 11.57
C ASP A 244 -7.88 -2.05 10.42
N PHE A 245 -7.59 -0.83 9.97
CA PHE A 245 -6.54 -0.54 9.01
C PHE A 245 -5.86 0.81 9.29
N VAL A 246 -4.62 0.96 8.81
CA VAL A 246 -3.89 2.24 8.81
C VAL A 246 -3.09 2.43 7.53
N TRP A 247 -2.84 3.69 7.19
CA TRP A 247 -1.80 4.10 6.25
C TRP A 247 -0.60 4.61 7.05
N ALA A 248 0.46 3.79 7.15
CA ALA A 248 1.60 4.05 8.02
C ALA A 248 2.84 4.51 7.23
N THR A 249 3.60 5.45 7.77
CA THR A 249 4.91 5.84 7.19
C THR A 249 5.99 4.80 7.51
N GLU A 250 7.13 4.88 6.83
CA GLU A 250 8.31 4.07 7.16
C GLU A 250 8.78 4.31 8.60
N GLY A 251 8.79 5.58 9.04
CA GLY A 251 9.18 5.96 10.39
C GLY A 251 8.23 5.43 11.46
N GLU A 252 6.92 5.45 11.20
CA GLU A 252 5.89 4.87 12.08
C GLU A 252 6.03 3.34 12.19
N CYS A 253 6.27 2.67 11.05
CA CYS A 253 6.54 1.23 11.02
C CYS A 253 7.81 0.90 11.82
N LEU A 254 8.88 1.68 11.65
CA LEU A 254 10.13 1.50 12.40
C LEU A 254 9.91 1.69 13.91
N ALA A 255 9.18 2.73 14.30
CA ALA A 255 8.85 3.06 15.68
C ALA A 255 7.84 2.09 16.33
N GLY A 256 7.13 1.28 15.53
CA GLY A 256 6.10 0.36 16.01
C GLY A 256 4.85 1.06 16.51
N ARG A 257 4.57 2.28 16.04
CA ARG A 257 3.39 3.06 16.43
C ARG A 257 3.04 4.12 15.39
N THR A 258 1.75 4.43 15.26
CA THR A 258 1.21 5.51 14.44
C THR A 258 0.14 6.28 15.23
N ARG A 259 -0.45 7.31 14.62
CA ARG A 259 -1.54 8.09 15.21
C ARG A 259 -2.71 8.18 14.24
N ARG A 260 -3.92 7.95 14.76
CA ARG A 260 -5.18 8.20 14.06
C ARG A 260 -5.96 9.27 14.81
N GLY A 261 -6.02 10.49 14.27
CA GLY A 261 -6.57 11.64 14.98
C GLY A 261 -5.79 11.92 16.27
N SER A 262 -6.44 11.82 17.43
CA SER A 262 -5.81 11.94 18.75
C SER A 262 -5.41 10.59 19.38
N GLN A 263 -5.69 9.47 18.72
CA GLN A 263 -5.44 8.14 19.24
C GLN A 263 -4.06 7.63 18.81
N ASP A 264 -3.22 7.24 19.77
CA ASP A 264 -2.00 6.50 19.48
C ASP A 264 -2.36 5.02 19.23
N VAL A 265 -1.78 4.44 18.17
CA VAL A 265 -2.01 3.07 17.72
C VAL A 265 -0.69 2.33 17.72
N GLU A 266 -0.60 1.23 18.46
CA GLU A 266 0.59 0.37 18.46
C GLU A 266 0.58 -0.56 17.25
N LEU A 267 1.69 -0.60 16.51
CA LEU A 267 1.89 -1.42 15.31
C LEU A 267 2.68 -2.68 15.65
N VAL A 268 2.03 -3.61 16.36
CA VAL A 268 2.60 -4.94 16.64
C VAL A 268 2.47 -5.84 15.40
N PHE A 269 3.56 -6.02 14.67
CA PHE A 269 3.58 -6.89 13.49
C PHE A 269 3.50 -8.38 13.85
N THR A 270 3.11 -9.21 12.87
CA THR A 270 3.07 -10.66 13.02
C THR A 270 4.40 -11.21 13.53
N ASN A 271 5.52 -10.82 12.93
CA ASN A 271 6.86 -11.12 13.41
C ASN A 271 7.88 -10.09 12.90
N GLU A 272 9.11 -10.17 13.40
CA GLU A 272 10.18 -9.24 13.00
C GLU A 272 10.52 -9.34 11.51
N ALA A 273 10.49 -10.53 10.92
CA ALA A 273 10.73 -10.69 9.50
C ALA A 273 9.68 -9.90 8.69
N GLN A 274 8.40 -9.98 9.06
CA GLN A 274 7.31 -9.23 8.42
C GLN A 274 7.58 -7.71 8.45
N LYS A 275 7.98 -7.19 9.61
CA LYS A 275 8.40 -5.78 9.74
C LYS A 275 9.54 -5.44 8.78
N MET A 276 10.57 -6.28 8.70
CA MET A 276 11.71 -6.03 7.80
C MET A 276 11.33 -6.01 6.32
N VAL A 277 10.36 -6.83 5.89
CA VAL A 277 9.88 -6.79 4.50
C VAL A 277 9.04 -5.56 4.21
N ILE A 278 8.27 -5.06 5.18
CA ILE A 278 7.56 -3.79 5.04
C ILE A 278 8.57 -2.66 4.81
N LEU A 279 9.61 -2.59 5.64
CA LEU A 279 10.69 -1.60 5.51
C LEU A 279 11.45 -1.73 4.18
N GLU A 280 11.69 -2.95 3.73
CA GLU A 280 12.30 -3.19 2.41
C GLU A 280 11.36 -2.78 1.25
N GLY A 281 10.05 -2.90 1.43
CA GLY A 281 9.05 -2.36 0.51
C GLY A 281 9.19 -0.85 0.31
N PHE A 282 9.35 -0.09 1.41
CA PHE A 282 9.63 1.36 1.33
C PHE A 282 10.91 1.65 0.54
N ARG A 283 11.99 0.88 0.77
CA ARG A 283 13.24 1.00 0.02
C ARG A 283 13.03 0.75 -1.47
N LEU A 284 12.28 -0.29 -1.83
CA LEU A 284 11.99 -0.64 -3.21
C LEU A 284 11.20 0.47 -3.92
N VAL A 285 10.15 0.99 -3.28
CA VAL A 285 9.35 2.12 -3.79
C VAL A 285 10.20 3.37 -3.98
N ARG A 286 11.08 3.71 -3.03
CA ARG A 286 11.99 4.85 -3.16
C ARG A 286 12.90 4.73 -4.39
N ASN A 287 13.40 3.53 -4.67
CA ASN A 287 14.23 3.29 -5.87
C ASN A 287 13.42 3.39 -7.17
N MET A 288 12.14 3.01 -7.16
CA MET A 288 11.24 3.15 -8.31
C MET A 288 10.90 4.62 -8.60
N MET A 289 10.76 5.45 -7.56
CA MET A 289 10.44 6.88 -7.68
C MET A 289 11.66 7.75 -8.02
N HIS A 290 12.85 7.36 -7.56
CA HIS A 290 14.10 8.06 -7.83
C HIS A 290 15.12 7.12 -8.45
N PRO A 291 14.99 6.76 -9.74
CA PRO A 291 15.98 5.99 -10.44
C PRO A 291 17.27 6.82 -10.55
N LYS A 292 18.18 6.69 -9.59
CA LYS A 292 19.53 7.26 -9.69
C LYS A 292 20.22 6.59 -10.88
N HIS A 293 20.42 7.34 -11.96
CA HIS A 293 21.31 7.03 -13.10
C HIS A 293 21.54 5.53 -13.36
N ALA A 294 20.54 4.83 -13.90
CA ALA A 294 20.79 3.52 -14.54
C ALA A 294 21.49 3.65 -15.91
N GLU A 295 21.72 4.89 -16.39
CA GLU A 295 22.24 5.19 -17.73
C GLU A 295 23.78 5.36 -17.80
N GLU A 296 24.51 5.34 -16.67
CA GLU A 296 25.98 5.45 -16.69
C GLU A 296 26.73 4.11 -16.83
N ALA A 297 26.03 2.97 -16.79
CA ALA A 297 26.64 1.64 -16.93
C ALA A 297 26.67 1.10 -18.39
N GLU A 298 26.03 1.78 -19.35
CA GLU A 298 25.96 1.35 -20.76
C GLU A 298 26.67 2.30 -21.74
N ARG A 299 27.68 3.05 -21.30
CA ARG A 299 28.62 3.62 -22.28
C ARG A 299 29.63 2.56 -22.69
N PRO A 300 29.63 2.07 -23.94
CA PRO A 300 30.70 1.21 -24.42
C PRO A 300 31.99 2.01 -24.37
N VAL A 301 33.01 1.44 -23.73
CA VAL A 301 34.38 1.92 -23.84
C VAL A 301 34.77 1.72 -25.31
N VAL A 302 34.65 2.79 -26.10
CA VAL A 302 35.18 2.84 -27.45
C VAL A 302 36.70 2.71 -27.32
N SER A 303 37.23 1.68 -27.97
CA SER A 303 38.65 1.29 -27.97
C SER A 303 39.55 2.34 -28.63
#